data_AF-A0A8R2B6U8-F1
#
_entry.id   AF-A0A8R2B6U8-F1
#
_cell.length_a   1.000
_cell.length_b   1.000
_cell.length_c   1.000
_cell.angle_alpha   90.00
_cell.angle_beta   90.00
_cell.angle_gamma   90.00
#
_symmetry.space_group_name_H-M   'P 1'
#
loop_
_entity.id
_entity.type
_entity.pdbx_description
1 polymer ?
#
loop_
_entity_poly.entity_id
_entity_poly.type
_entity_poly.pdbx_seq_one_letter_code
_entity_poly.pdbx_strand_id
1 'polypeptide(L)'
;MCKTSPKMPEVDQSVIPTLFYPQLTVKIIIPSRPSDSEHPIHDFSDDLVPETIAHMKVINGTYHYLVKWKDVEQLSYVPSSYANENIPQMVITFQEKHLRVVDVSR
;
A
#
# COMPACT_ATOMS: atom_id res chain seq x y z
N MET A 1 -5.26 -6.69 -65.55
CA MET A 1 -4.22 -6.82 -64.51
C MET A 1 -4.80 -6.33 -63.19
N CYS A 2 -4.77 -7.18 -62.16
CA CYS A 2 -4.57 -6.85 -60.75
C CYS A 2 -5.13 -7.96 -59.84
N LYS A 3 -4.18 -8.81 -59.41
CA LYS A 3 -3.98 -9.36 -58.07
C LYS A 3 -5.16 -10.10 -57.42
N THR A 4 -5.11 -11.43 -57.55
CA THR A 4 -5.73 -12.39 -56.63
C THR A 4 -5.14 -12.20 -55.23
N SER A 5 -5.98 -11.79 -54.26
CA SER A 5 -5.59 -11.76 -52.85
C SER A 5 -5.45 -13.20 -52.31
N PRO A 6 -4.38 -13.53 -51.56
CA PRO A 6 -4.26 -14.83 -50.92
C PRO A 6 -5.36 -15.00 -49.86
N LYS A 7 -6.10 -16.09 -49.96
CA LYS A 7 -7.10 -16.50 -48.97
C LYS A 7 -6.37 -16.93 -47.70
N MET A 8 -6.66 -16.26 -46.57
CA MET A 8 -6.10 -16.60 -45.26
C MET A 8 -6.47 -18.05 -44.89
N PRO A 9 -5.54 -18.85 -44.35
CA PRO A 9 -5.90 -20.16 -43.84
C PRO A 9 -6.80 -19.99 -42.62
N GLU A 10 -7.86 -20.80 -42.62
CA GLU A 10 -8.82 -20.95 -41.53
C GLU A 10 -8.06 -21.40 -40.27
N VAL A 11 -8.12 -20.57 -39.22
CA VAL A 11 -7.57 -20.93 -37.89
C VAL A 11 -8.49 -21.99 -37.30
N ASP A 12 -8.02 -23.23 -37.30
CA ASP A 12 -8.65 -24.32 -36.56
C ASP A 12 -8.56 -24.01 -35.05
N GLN A 13 -9.71 -23.74 -34.43
CA GLN A 13 -9.83 -23.32 -33.04
C GLN A 13 -9.70 -24.49 -32.04
N SER A 14 -9.11 -25.62 -32.42
CA SER A 14 -9.04 -26.79 -31.55
C SER A 14 -7.63 -27.04 -30.97
N VAL A 15 -7.59 -27.01 -29.63
CA VAL A 15 -6.56 -27.56 -28.73
C VAL A 15 -5.37 -26.65 -28.42
N ILE A 16 -5.43 -26.00 -27.26
CA ILE A 16 -4.28 -25.41 -26.56
C ILE A 16 -3.46 -26.56 -25.96
N PRO A 17 -2.19 -26.80 -26.37
CA PRO A 17 -1.32 -27.69 -25.65
C PRO A 17 -0.77 -26.93 -24.46
N THR A 18 -1.30 -27.25 -23.28
CA THR A 18 -0.74 -26.86 -21.98
C THR A 18 0.75 -27.17 -21.96
N LEU A 19 1.60 -26.13 -22.07
CA LEU A 19 3.02 -26.26 -21.77
C LEU A 19 3.16 -26.43 -20.26
N PHE A 20 3.12 -27.69 -19.84
CA PHE A 20 3.49 -28.17 -18.53
C PHE A 20 5.01 -27.96 -18.34
N TYR A 21 5.38 -26.84 -17.73
CA TYR A 21 6.71 -26.66 -17.13
C TYR A 21 6.67 -27.25 -15.71
N PRO A 22 7.30 -28.42 -15.45
CA PRO A 22 7.32 -28.96 -14.10
C PRO A 22 8.40 -28.26 -13.26
N GLN A 23 7.93 -27.66 -12.17
CA GLN A 23 8.64 -27.37 -10.93
C GLN A 23 9.70 -26.26 -10.89
N LEU A 24 9.28 -25.02 -11.14
CA LEU A 24 9.86 -23.87 -10.44
C LEU A 24 8.71 -22.96 -9.98
N THR A 25 7.98 -23.42 -8.95
CA THR A 25 7.10 -22.52 -8.20
C THR A 25 8.01 -21.66 -7.32
N VAL A 26 8.40 -20.51 -7.84
CA VAL A 26 8.96 -19.46 -6.98
C VAL A 26 7.85 -19.08 -6.02
N LYS A 27 7.96 -19.54 -4.77
CA LYS A 27 7.14 -19.04 -3.67
C LYS A 27 7.61 -17.63 -3.41
N ILE A 28 7.04 -16.66 -4.13
CA ILE A 28 7.14 -15.27 -3.76
C ILE A 28 6.42 -15.17 -2.41
N ILE A 29 7.16 -15.22 -1.31
CA ILE A 29 6.67 -14.77 -0.02
C ILE A 29 6.55 -13.26 -0.18
N ILE A 30 5.40 -12.82 -0.68
CA ILE A 30 4.97 -11.44 -0.51
C ILE A 30 4.88 -11.29 1.01
N PRO A 31 5.69 -10.43 1.66
CA PRO A 31 5.46 -10.15 3.07
C PRO A 31 4.03 -9.66 3.15
N SER A 32 3.16 -10.48 3.77
CA SER A 32 1.80 -10.08 4.06
C SER A 32 1.90 -8.77 4.81
N ARG A 33 1.32 -7.72 4.23
CA ARG A 33 1.16 -6.43 4.90
C ARG A 33 0.63 -6.73 6.31
N PRO A 34 1.28 -6.23 7.39
CA PRO A 34 0.86 -6.55 8.74
C PRO A 34 -0.64 -6.31 8.82
N SER A 35 -1.34 -7.33 9.30
CA SER A 35 -2.80 -7.36 9.32
C SER A 35 -3.30 -6.09 10.00
N ASP A 36 -4.36 -5.49 9.48
CA ASP A 36 -4.99 -4.26 10.00
C ASP A 36 -5.46 -4.35 11.47
N SER A 37 -5.24 -5.51 12.09
CA SER A 37 -5.60 -5.89 13.46
C SER A 37 -4.45 -5.84 14.47
N GLU A 38 -3.22 -5.47 14.09
CA GLU A 38 -2.10 -5.48 15.05
C GLU A 38 -2.00 -4.25 15.97
N HIS A 39 -2.62 -3.11 15.61
CA HIS A 39 -2.51 -1.89 16.40
C HIS A 39 -3.89 -1.29 16.73
N PRO A 40 -4.18 -1.03 18.02
CA PRO A 40 -5.45 -0.47 18.44
C PRO A 40 -5.58 0.99 17.98
N ILE A 41 -6.83 1.45 17.84
CA ILE A 41 -7.11 2.89 17.74
C ILE A 41 -6.86 3.49 19.12
N HIS A 42 -6.12 4.59 19.16
CA HIS A 42 -5.88 5.31 20.40
C HIS A 42 -7.19 5.95 20.87
N ASP A 43 -7.50 5.79 22.15
CA ASP A 43 -8.73 6.27 22.80
C ASP A 43 -8.60 7.72 23.31
N PHE A 44 -7.43 8.34 23.16
CA PHE A 44 -7.12 9.72 23.57
C PHE A 44 -7.32 10.01 25.07
N SER A 45 -7.46 8.96 25.87
CA SER A 45 -7.70 9.03 27.31
C SER A 45 -6.45 9.43 28.10
N ASP A 46 -5.28 9.15 27.54
CA ASP A 46 -4.00 9.20 28.22
C ASP A 46 -3.15 10.37 27.71
N ASP A 47 -2.46 11.06 28.63
CA ASP A 47 -1.46 12.10 28.33
C ASP A 47 -0.15 11.48 27.80
N LEU A 48 -0.24 10.63 26.77
CA LEU A 48 0.92 9.99 26.16
C LEU A 48 1.70 10.98 25.31
N VAL A 49 3.02 10.98 25.47
CA VAL A 49 3.91 11.81 24.66
C VAL A 49 4.27 11.07 23.37
N PRO A 50 3.92 11.61 22.19
CA PRO A 50 4.25 10.98 20.92
C PRO A 50 5.75 11.10 20.64
N GLU A 51 6.37 9.98 20.23
CA GLU A 51 7.79 9.90 19.90
C GLU A 51 8.01 10.07 18.39
N THR A 52 7.31 9.29 17.57
CA THR A 52 7.44 9.35 16.11
C THR A 52 6.21 8.78 15.39
N ILE A 53 5.99 9.19 14.14
CA ILE A 53 5.00 8.58 13.24
C ILE A 53 5.70 7.48 12.44
N ALA A 54 5.28 6.24 12.65
CA ALA A 54 5.87 5.07 11.99
C ALA A 54 5.25 4.82 10.61
N HIS A 55 3.94 5.02 10.47
CA HIS A 55 3.22 4.73 9.24
C HIS A 55 1.96 5.58 9.08
N MET A 56 1.39 5.55 7.88
CA MET A 56 0.08 6.13 7.57
C MET A 56 -0.76 5.13 6.80
N LYS A 57 -2.03 5.00 7.18
CA LYS A 57 -2.99 4.10 6.55
C LYS A 57 -4.35 4.78 6.39
N VAL A 58 -5.08 4.43 5.34
CA VAL A 58 -6.50 4.82 5.20
C VAL A 58 -7.37 3.73 5.82
N ILE A 59 -8.19 4.10 6.80
CA ILE A 59 -9.18 3.23 7.45
C ILE A 59 -10.54 3.91 7.26
N ASN A 60 -11.51 3.20 6.67
CA ASN A 60 -12.85 3.72 6.40
C ASN A 60 -12.87 5.08 5.69
N GLY A 61 -11.98 5.28 4.71
CA GLY A 61 -11.88 6.53 3.93
C GLY A 61 -11.19 7.70 4.66
N THR A 62 -10.76 7.50 5.91
CA THR A 62 -10.06 8.52 6.70
C THR A 62 -8.60 8.12 6.93
N TYR A 63 -7.69 9.08 6.80
CA TYR A 63 -6.28 8.86 7.11
C TYR A 63 -6.07 8.71 8.62
N HIS A 64 -5.24 7.73 8.96
CA HIS A 64 -4.80 7.45 10.31
C HIS A 64 -3.27 7.31 10.30
N TYR A 65 -2.62 7.92 11.27
CA TYR A 65 -1.20 7.81 11.54
C TYR A 65 -0.98 6.74 12.60
N LEU A 66 -0.01 5.87 12.36
CA LEU A 66 0.48 4.93 13.36
C LEU A 66 1.57 5.63 14.17
N VAL A 67 1.29 5.88 15.44
CA VAL A 67 2.16 6.65 16.33
C VAL A 67 2.86 5.70 17.30
N LYS A 68 4.18 5.90 17.44
CA LYS A 68 4.95 5.35 18.55
C LYS A 68 4.95 6.38 19.67
N TRP A 69 4.62 5.93 20.87
CA TRP A 69 4.57 6.76 22.07
C TRP A 69 5.79 6.49 22.93
N LYS A 70 6.19 7.49 23.70
CA LYS A 70 7.26 7.34 24.67
C LYS A 70 6.81 6.39 25.77
N ASP A 71 7.71 5.50 26.19
CA ASP A 71 7.50 4.54 27.28
C ASP A 71 6.37 3.52 27.04
N VAL A 72 5.85 3.43 25.81
CA VAL A 72 4.86 2.43 25.37
C VAL A 72 5.41 1.65 24.18
N GLU A 73 5.54 0.34 24.32
CA GLU A 73 6.05 -0.52 23.23
C GLU A 73 5.00 -0.70 22.12
N GLN A 74 3.72 -0.69 22.47
CA GLN A 74 2.64 -0.87 21.52
C GLN A 74 2.33 0.42 20.75
N LEU A 75 2.40 0.38 19.43
CA LEU A 75 1.96 1.49 18.58
C LEU A 75 0.43 1.51 18.47
N SER A 76 -0.14 2.70 18.28
CA SER A 76 -1.58 2.88 18.10
C SER A 76 -1.91 3.84 16.97
N TYR A 77 -3.10 3.69 16.40
CA TYR A 77 -3.59 4.55 15.32
C TYR A 77 -4.26 5.80 15.86
N VAL A 78 -3.89 6.94 15.28
CA VAL A 78 -4.43 8.26 15.56
C VAL A 78 -5.03 8.84 14.27
N PRO A 79 -6.28 9.28 14.24
CA PRO A 79 -6.89 9.96 13.10
C PRO A 79 -6.09 11.21 12.71
N SER A 80 -5.97 11.46 11.41
CA SER A 80 -5.23 12.62 10.92
C SER A 80 -5.83 13.95 11.37
N SER A 81 -7.16 14.04 11.59
CA SER A 81 -7.79 15.23 12.15
C SER A 81 -7.19 15.62 13.49
N TYR A 82 -7.08 14.65 14.42
CA TYR A 82 -6.49 14.86 15.73
C TYR A 82 -4.98 15.14 15.66
N ALA A 83 -4.24 14.38 14.84
CA ALA A 83 -2.80 14.52 14.74
C ALA A 83 -2.38 15.89 14.17
N ASN A 84 -3.13 16.43 13.21
CA ASN A 84 -2.85 17.73 12.62
C ASN A 84 -2.98 18.87 13.64
N GLU A 85 -3.86 18.75 14.61
CA GLU A 85 -4.09 19.76 15.65
C GLU A 85 -3.08 19.64 16.79
N ASN A 86 -2.79 18.41 17.24
CA ASN A 86 -1.99 18.18 18.44
C ASN A 86 -0.48 18.04 18.17
N ILE A 87 -0.10 17.41 17.04
CA ILE A 87 1.30 17.12 16.69
C ILE A 87 1.68 17.59 15.27
N PRO A 88 1.40 18.84 14.87
CA PRO A 88 1.54 19.31 13.49
C PRO A 88 2.96 19.17 12.94
N GLN A 89 3.98 19.47 13.76
CA GLN A 89 5.38 19.43 13.32
C GLN A 89 5.84 18.02 12.94
N MET A 90 5.37 17.01 13.68
CA MET A 90 5.66 15.60 13.38
C MET A 90 4.97 15.15 12.10
N VAL A 91 3.71 15.56 11.91
CA VAL A 91 2.94 15.23 10.71
C VAL A 91 3.58 15.83 9.47
N ILE A 92 3.97 17.11 9.50
CA ILE A 92 4.63 17.80 8.38
C ILE A 92 5.93 17.09 8.02
N THR A 93 6.79 16.85 9.02
CA THR A 93 8.08 16.16 8.82
C THR A 93 7.89 14.76 8.23
N PHE A 94 6.87 14.03 8.69
CA PHE A 94 6.55 12.72 8.15
C PHE A 94 6.12 12.82 6.69
N GLN A 95 5.22 13.73 6.36
CA GLN A 95 4.73 13.89 4.99
C GLN A 95 5.85 14.30 4.04
N GLU A 96 6.68 15.29 4.38
CA GLU A 96 7.80 15.72 3.54
C GLU A 96 8.76 14.58 3.17
N LYS A 97 9.03 13.68 4.12
CA LYS A 97 9.89 12.50 3.87
C LYS A 97 9.25 11.46 2.94
N HIS A 98 7.92 11.39 2.89
CA HIS A 98 7.19 10.37 2.14
C HIS A 98 6.49 10.91 0.87
N LEU A 99 6.45 12.23 0.69
CA LEU A 99 5.92 12.90 -0.50
C LEU A 99 6.82 12.58 -1.71
N ARG A 100 6.23 11.97 -2.73
CA ARG A 100 6.89 11.73 -4.03
C ARG A 100 6.42 12.76 -5.02
N VAL A 101 7.36 13.58 -5.52
CA VAL A 101 7.07 14.48 -6.64
C VAL A 101 7.02 13.64 -7.91
N VAL A 102 5.83 13.54 -8.50
CA VAL A 102 5.63 12.94 -9.82
C VAL A 102 5.74 14.07 -10.83
N ASP A 103 6.66 13.95 -11.78
CA ASP A 103 6.75 14.88 -12.89
C ASP A 103 5.56 14.66 -13.83
N VAL A 104 4.69 15.66 -13.92
CA VAL A 104 3.45 15.64 -14.72
C VAL A 104 3.72 16.08 -16.17
N SER A 105 4.99 16.31 -16.54
CA SER A 105 5.39 16.84 -17.85
C SER A 105 5.58 15.78 -18.95
N ARG A 106 5.07 14.55 -18.79
CA ARG A 106 5.18 13.46 -19.78
C ARG A 106 3.88 13.17 -20.50
#